data_AF-A0A0B2WN86-F1
#
_entry.id   AF-A0A0B2WN86-F1
#
_cell.length_a   1.000
_cell.length_b   1.000
_cell.length_c   1.000
_cell.angle_alpha   90.00
_cell.angle_beta   90.00
_cell.angle_gamma   90.00
#
_symmetry.space_group_name_H-M   'P 1'
#
loop_
_entity.id
_entity.type
_entity.pdbx_description
1 polymer ?
#
loop_
_entity_poly.entity_id
_entity_poly.type
_entity_poly.pdbx_seq_one_letter_code
_entity_poly.pdbx_strand_id
1 'polypeptide(L)'
;MGPLVVFKKRFCFSGIAILAALLFLLSIATVLSRRPSYLDRLPNVLPSLEDHLPSFDGKGKLGSSILNAAPVSPKNREWRFDPLRDANSYSLDSEQCNMAFPGLFVEIERGVAAQKAIGNITPKQLNISERGRGALRGLIVDQQLYILQETILENEYDTTRAVAVLHAIHRAIITSPEPLPNIEFVFTVADVVPDPGGNNYPIWGLTRKAEDEEIWLMGDFGYWSWPLDLVGAYDEVRRKVAEAEVKFEQKTNKAVWRGAVATNSHREELINVTKDKDWADVRAIVWAGISDLVSEDQEKALSMADHCKYQFVIHTEGHSYSGRGKYLQNCNSVVIMHKRMWIEPHHALLVADGPKQNFVEVAEDFSDLEAKVTDLLAHPDRAKKIAQNGVDTFRDRYLTPASQACYWRELLRGWASVSFEPQLWNLDQDGVRTTMRGVPFETFV
;
A
#
# COMPACT_ATOMS: atom_id res chain seq x y z
N MET A 1 74.83 -1.84 -45.90
CA MET A 1 74.21 -0.78 -46.74
C MET A 1 73.75 -1.43 -48.04
N GLY A 2 72.53 -1.12 -48.48
CA GLY A 2 72.03 -1.44 -49.82
C GLY A 2 70.92 -2.52 -49.86
N PRO A 3 69.92 -2.38 -50.75
CA PRO A 3 68.52 -2.30 -50.32
C PRO A 3 67.55 -3.30 -50.98
N LEU A 4 66.31 -3.24 -50.45
CA LEU A 4 65.08 -3.93 -50.83
C LEU A 4 64.64 -3.74 -52.29
N VAL A 5 64.01 -4.78 -52.83
CA VAL A 5 63.14 -4.76 -54.02
C VAL A 5 61.72 -5.16 -53.60
N VAL A 6 60.75 -4.38 -54.06
CA VAL A 6 59.29 -4.58 -53.87
C VAL A 6 58.74 -5.50 -54.96
N PHE A 7 57.89 -6.46 -54.59
CA PHE A 7 56.91 -7.04 -55.52
C PHE A 7 55.52 -7.17 -54.87
N LYS A 8 54.51 -6.64 -55.57
CA LYS A 8 53.08 -6.75 -55.28
C LYS A 8 52.59 -8.19 -55.41
N LYS A 9 51.74 -8.63 -54.48
CA LYS A 9 50.77 -9.72 -54.69
C LYS A 9 49.36 -9.26 -54.29
N ARG A 10 48.41 -9.50 -55.20
CA ARG A 10 46.95 -9.34 -55.02
C ARG A 10 46.44 -10.38 -54.01
N PHE A 11 45.56 -9.97 -53.09
CA PHE A 11 44.84 -10.86 -52.18
C PHE A 11 43.35 -10.94 -52.56
N CYS A 12 42.85 -12.16 -52.72
CA CYS A 12 41.42 -12.49 -52.80
C CYS A 12 40.78 -12.34 -51.41
N PHE A 13 39.86 -11.39 -51.25
CA PHE A 13 39.13 -11.12 -49.99
C PHE A 13 37.61 -11.28 -50.16
N SER A 14 37.16 -12.41 -50.71
CA SER A 14 35.72 -12.67 -50.88
C SER A 14 35.20 -13.94 -50.20
N GLY A 15 36.06 -14.84 -49.72
CA GLY A 15 35.63 -16.07 -49.04
C GLY A 15 35.48 -15.96 -47.51
N ILE A 16 36.33 -15.18 -46.85
CA ILE A 16 36.44 -15.18 -45.37
C ILE A 16 35.36 -14.31 -44.72
N ALA A 17 34.97 -13.20 -45.36
CA ALA A 17 33.93 -12.31 -44.85
C ALA A 17 32.54 -12.98 -44.83
N ILE A 18 32.26 -13.87 -45.78
CA ILE A 18 30.98 -14.57 -45.89
C ILE A 18 30.86 -15.67 -44.82
N LEU A 19 31.97 -16.37 -44.52
CA LEU A 19 31.97 -17.40 -43.47
C LEU A 19 31.80 -16.79 -42.06
N ALA A 20 32.43 -15.64 -41.80
CA ALA A 20 32.29 -14.94 -40.52
C ALA A 20 30.87 -14.39 -40.31
N ALA A 21 30.22 -13.87 -41.38
CA ALA A 21 28.84 -13.40 -41.31
C ALA A 21 27.84 -14.55 -41.06
N LEU A 22 28.05 -15.72 -41.68
CA LEU A 22 27.21 -16.90 -41.46
C LEU A 22 27.36 -17.49 -40.06
N LEU A 23 28.57 -17.54 -39.51
CA LEU A 23 28.80 -17.99 -38.12
C LEU A 23 28.22 -17.02 -37.09
N PHE A 24 28.25 -15.70 -37.37
CA PHE A 24 27.62 -14.71 -36.50
C PHE A 24 26.09 -14.81 -36.53
N LEU A 25 25.49 -15.02 -37.71
CA LEU A 25 24.05 -15.23 -37.86
C LEU A 25 23.56 -16.54 -37.24
N LEU A 26 24.34 -17.64 -37.30
CA LEU A 26 24.03 -18.91 -36.63
C LEU A 26 24.14 -18.81 -35.10
N SER A 27 25.04 -17.99 -34.58
CA SER A 27 25.12 -17.71 -33.13
C SER A 27 23.94 -16.85 -32.65
N ILE A 28 23.47 -15.89 -33.46
CA ILE A 28 22.28 -15.09 -33.15
C ILE A 28 21.01 -15.93 -33.24
N ALA A 29 20.90 -16.85 -34.21
CA ALA A 29 19.74 -17.73 -34.33
C ALA A 29 19.63 -18.76 -33.19
N THR A 30 20.75 -19.22 -32.63
CA THR A 30 20.76 -20.14 -31.47
C THR A 30 20.55 -19.42 -30.12
N VAL A 31 20.84 -18.12 -30.05
CA VAL A 31 20.48 -17.26 -28.90
C VAL A 31 19.02 -16.80 -28.97
N LEU A 32 18.45 -16.61 -30.17
CA LEU A 32 17.06 -16.20 -30.37
C LEU A 32 16.04 -17.35 -30.37
N SER A 33 16.47 -18.63 -30.45
CA SER A 33 15.56 -19.79 -30.36
C SER A 33 15.52 -20.44 -28.97
N ARG A 34 16.23 -19.92 -27.98
CA ARG A 34 16.13 -20.40 -26.60
C ARG A 34 15.16 -19.50 -25.83
N ARG A 35 13.98 -20.06 -25.51
CA ARG A 35 13.12 -19.51 -24.47
C ARG A 35 13.98 -19.22 -23.23
N PRO A 36 13.94 -17.99 -22.69
CA PRO A 36 14.60 -17.69 -21.43
C PRO A 36 14.09 -18.63 -20.34
N SER A 37 14.99 -19.30 -19.61
CA SER A 37 14.66 -20.25 -18.53
C SER A 37 13.96 -19.61 -17.31
N TYR A 38 13.65 -18.30 -17.37
CA TYR A 38 12.80 -17.62 -16.39
C TYR A 38 11.32 -17.60 -16.83
N LEU A 39 11.00 -17.77 -18.12
CA LEU A 39 9.62 -17.96 -18.59
C LEU A 39 9.03 -19.28 -18.09
N ASP A 40 9.87 -20.29 -17.85
CA ASP A 40 9.49 -21.54 -17.18
C ASP A 40 9.39 -21.37 -15.63
N ARG A 41 9.66 -20.17 -15.10
CA ARG A 41 9.44 -19.76 -13.69
C ARG A 41 8.32 -18.73 -13.53
N LEU A 42 7.50 -18.51 -14.57
CA LEU A 42 6.18 -17.93 -14.33
C LEU A 42 5.30 -19.07 -13.80
N PRO A 43 4.83 -19.01 -12.53
CA PRO A 43 3.69 -19.81 -12.17
C PRO A 43 2.53 -19.40 -13.09
N ASN A 44 1.66 -20.34 -13.42
CA ASN A 44 0.32 -20.04 -13.90
C ASN A 44 -0.33 -19.07 -12.90
N VAL A 45 -0.29 -17.77 -13.21
CA VAL A 45 -1.11 -16.78 -12.53
C VAL A 45 -2.51 -17.03 -13.07
N LEU A 46 -3.40 -17.49 -12.18
CA LEU A 46 -4.68 -18.20 -12.40
C LEU A 46 -4.47 -19.71 -12.58
N PRO A 47 -4.42 -20.52 -11.49
CA PRO A 47 -5.46 -20.58 -10.45
C PRO A 47 -4.89 -20.59 -9.01
N SER A 48 -5.22 -19.55 -8.24
CA SER A 48 -5.51 -19.63 -6.78
C SER A 48 -6.17 -18.33 -6.26
N LEU A 49 -6.74 -17.51 -7.16
CA LEU A 49 -7.67 -16.45 -6.76
C LEU A 49 -9.08 -16.99 -6.44
N GLU A 50 -9.22 -18.32 -6.38
CA GLU A 50 -10.39 -19.04 -5.87
C GLU A 50 -10.27 -19.38 -4.37
N ASP A 51 -9.12 -19.11 -3.75
CA ASP A 51 -8.90 -19.29 -2.32
C ASP A 51 -8.64 -17.92 -1.66
N HIS A 52 -9.60 -16.99 -1.72
CA HIS A 52 -9.51 -15.71 -1.00
C HIS A 52 -10.63 -15.65 0.05
N LEU A 53 -10.26 -15.49 1.32
CA LEU A 53 -11.02 -14.89 2.46
C LEU A 53 -12.57 -14.92 2.43
N PRO A 54 -13.27 -15.21 3.55
CA PRO A 54 -13.13 -16.26 4.56
C PRO A 54 -14.24 -17.34 4.39
N SER A 55 -14.10 -18.56 4.94
CA SER A 55 -14.99 -19.69 4.63
C SER A 55 -16.49 -19.42 4.91
N PHE A 56 -17.34 -19.41 3.87
CA PHE A 56 -18.79 -19.57 3.96
C PHE A 56 -19.32 -20.36 2.75
N ASP A 57 -20.00 -21.48 3.02
CA ASP A 57 -20.59 -22.42 2.06
C ASP A 57 -21.63 -21.77 1.13
N GLY A 58 -21.47 -21.94 -0.19
CA GLY A 58 -22.50 -21.56 -1.17
C GLY A 58 -22.04 -21.61 -2.62
N LYS A 59 -22.21 -22.76 -3.28
CA LYS A 59 -21.85 -22.99 -4.69
C LYS A 59 -22.58 -22.04 -5.65
N GLY A 60 -21.84 -21.17 -6.34
CA GLY A 60 -22.31 -20.39 -7.48
C GLY A 60 -21.18 -20.13 -8.48
N LYS A 61 -21.30 -20.63 -9.71
CA LYS A 61 -20.29 -20.56 -10.78
C LYS A 61 -20.05 -19.11 -11.25
N LEU A 62 -18.81 -18.63 -11.20
CA LEU A 62 -18.39 -17.37 -11.83
C LEU A 62 -17.81 -17.64 -13.24
N GLY A 63 -18.34 -16.94 -14.25
CA GLY A 63 -18.00 -17.13 -15.65
C GLY A 63 -16.69 -16.47 -16.06
N SER A 64 -15.97 -17.14 -16.96
CA SER A 64 -14.75 -16.66 -17.60
C SER A 64 -15.01 -15.51 -18.59
N SER A 65 -14.61 -14.29 -18.24
CA SER A 65 -14.31 -13.26 -19.25
C SER A 65 -12.86 -12.82 -19.08
N ILE A 66 -12.01 -13.35 -19.95
CA ILE A 66 -10.55 -13.18 -19.96
C ILE A 66 -10.17 -11.75 -20.37
N LEU A 67 -9.22 -11.21 -19.62
CA LEU A 67 -8.50 -9.95 -19.77
C LEU A 67 -7.89 -9.77 -21.18
N ASN A 68 -8.36 -8.77 -21.93
CA ASN A 68 -7.57 -8.16 -23.01
C ASN A 68 -6.66 -7.09 -22.40
N ALA A 69 -5.47 -7.47 -21.94
CA ALA A 69 -4.46 -6.50 -21.51
C ALA A 69 -3.97 -5.72 -22.74
N ALA A 70 -4.13 -4.39 -22.73
CA ALA A 70 -3.62 -3.51 -23.78
C ALA A 70 -2.09 -3.72 -23.95
N PRO A 71 -1.56 -3.63 -25.19
CA PRO A 71 -0.14 -3.84 -25.43
C PRO A 71 0.72 -2.77 -24.75
N VAL A 72 1.81 -3.21 -24.10
CA VAL A 72 2.71 -2.32 -23.34
C VAL A 72 3.32 -1.25 -24.26
N SER A 73 3.27 0.00 -23.83
CA SER A 73 3.76 1.14 -24.60
C SER A 73 5.27 1.02 -24.87
N PRO A 74 5.77 1.51 -26.02
CA PRO A 74 7.19 1.39 -26.37
C PRO A 74 8.15 1.92 -25.30
N LYS A 75 7.78 2.98 -24.58
CA LYS A 75 8.59 3.58 -23.50
C LYS A 75 8.77 2.66 -22.28
N ASN A 76 7.83 1.75 -22.03
CA ASN A 76 7.80 0.94 -20.81
C ASN A 76 8.12 -0.55 -21.05
N ARG A 77 8.37 -0.98 -22.30
CA ARG A 77 8.65 -2.40 -22.63
C ARG A 77 9.81 -3.00 -21.83
N GLU A 78 10.89 -2.24 -21.69
CA GLU A 78 12.10 -2.67 -20.97
C GLU A 78 12.10 -2.24 -19.50
N TRP A 79 11.13 -1.41 -19.08
CA TRP A 79 11.06 -0.90 -17.73
C TRP A 79 10.65 -2.00 -16.75
N ARG A 80 11.34 -2.08 -15.63
CA ARG A 80 11.03 -2.96 -14.49
C ARG A 80 11.22 -2.15 -13.22
N PHE A 81 10.31 -2.35 -12.26
CA PHE A 81 10.41 -1.72 -10.96
C PHE A 81 11.69 -2.17 -10.26
N ASP A 82 12.52 -1.21 -9.90
CA ASP A 82 13.74 -1.39 -9.11
C ASP A 82 13.57 -0.60 -7.81
N PRO A 83 13.46 -1.25 -6.64
CA PRO A 83 13.29 -0.57 -5.37
C PRO A 83 14.33 0.52 -5.09
N LEU A 84 15.58 0.37 -5.54
CA LEU A 84 16.63 1.34 -5.28
C LEU A 84 16.46 2.62 -6.11
N ARG A 85 15.87 2.50 -7.30
CA ARG A 85 15.65 3.62 -8.22
C ARG A 85 14.26 4.22 -8.04
N ASP A 86 13.25 3.38 -7.88
CA ASP A 86 11.85 3.75 -8.11
C ASP A 86 11.03 3.89 -6.82
N ALA A 87 11.44 3.31 -5.69
CA ALA A 87 10.61 3.29 -4.47
C ALA A 87 10.20 4.70 -4.00
N ASN A 88 11.07 5.69 -4.19
CA ASN A 88 10.80 7.08 -3.79
C ASN A 88 10.35 7.96 -4.98
N SER A 89 10.05 7.36 -6.13
CA SER A 89 9.58 8.09 -7.31
C SER A 89 8.09 8.36 -7.25
N TYR A 90 7.71 9.63 -7.11
CA TYR A 90 6.31 10.05 -7.15
C TYR A 90 5.75 10.14 -8.58
N SER A 91 6.58 10.02 -9.62
CA SER A 91 6.21 10.34 -11.01
C SER A 91 6.03 9.13 -11.93
N LEU A 92 5.82 7.93 -11.37
CA LEU A 92 5.46 6.76 -12.17
C LEU A 92 4.15 6.99 -12.93
N ASP A 93 4.13 6.64 -14.21
CA ASP A 93 2.92 6.70 -15.04
C ASP A 93 1.97 5.52 -14.76
N SER A 94 0.75 5.59 -15.29
CA SER A 94 -0.27 4.56 -15.01
C SER A 94 0.16 3.15 -15.41
N GLU A 95 0.91 3.02 -16.50
CA GLU A 95 1.40 1.71 -16.96
C GLU A 95 2.49 1.18 -16.02
N GLN A 96 3.43 2.03 -15.61
CA GLN A 96 4.44 1.71 -14.62
C GLN A 96 3.81 1.35 -13.27
N CYS A 97 2.80 2.09 -12.81
CA CYS A 97 2.06 1.78 -11.59
C CYS A 97 1.43 0.39 -11.65
N ASN A 98 0.74 0.05 -12.74
CA ASN A 98 0.11 -1.26 -12.93
C ASN A 98 1.14 -2.41 -13.03
N MET A 99 2.27 -2.17 -13.70
CA MET A 99 3.38 -3.14 -13.77
C MET A 99 4.08 -3.33 -12.42
N ALA A 100 4.24 -2.24 -11.65
CA ALA A 100 4.95 -2.24 -10.39
C ALA A 100 4.11 -2.83 -9.26
N PHE A 101 2.81 -2.58 -9.23
CA PHE A 101 1.97 -2.87 -8.07
C PHE A 101 0.75 -3.75 -8.39
N PRO A 102 0.94 -4.94 -9.01
CA PRO A 102 -0.18 -5.83 -9.28
C PRO A 102 -0.88 -6.26 -7.98
N GLY A 103 -2.21 -6.20 -7.96
CA GLY A 103 -3.02 -6.55 -6.79
C GLY A 103 -3.18 -5.42 -5.76
N LEU A 104 -2.47 -4.29 -5.89
CA LEU A 104 -2.61 -3.16 -4.97
C LEU A 104 -3.97 -2.44 -5.13
N PHE A 105 -4.55 -2.46 -6.34
CA PHE A 105 -5.75 -1.67 -6.66
C PHE A 105 -7.07 -2.45 -6.52
N VAL A 106 -7.04 -3.69 -6.03
CA VAL A 106 -8.23 -4.58 -6.00
C VAL A 106 -9.38 -4.00 -5.17
N GLU A 107 -9.10 -3.28 -4.08
CA GLU A 107 -10.15 -2.65 -3.26
C GLU A 107 -10.80 -1.44 -3.96
N ILE A 108 -10.06 -0.77 -4.85
CA ILE A 108 -10.58 0.29 -5.74
C ILE A 108 -11.44 -0.36 -6.82
N GLU A 109 -10.97 -1.43 -7.45
CA GLU A 109 -11.72 -2.18 -8.47
C GLU A 109 -13.04 -2.73 -7.90
N ARG A 110 -13.01 -3.27 -6.67
CA ARG A 110 -14.20 -3.68 -5.92
C ARG A 110 -15.16 -2.49 -5.71
N GLY A 111 -14.65 -1.34 -5.25
CA GLY A 111 -15.46 -0.13 -5.06
C GLY A 111 -16.15 0.31 -6.35
N VAL A 112 -15.41 0.32 -7.48
CA VAL A 112 -15.95 0.63 -8.80
C VAL A 112 -17.07 -0.35 -9.19
N ALA A 113 -16.85 -1.65 -9.00
CA ALA A 113 -17.83 -2.68 -9.34
C ALA A 113 -19.12 -2.54 -8.50
N ALA A 114 -18.98 -2.38 -7.19
CA ALA A 114 -20.10 -2.19 -6.27
C ALA A 114 -20.90 -0.93 -6.61
N GLN A 115 -20.22 0.20 -6.83
CA GLN A 115 -20.89 1.45 -7.18
C GLN A 115 -21.60 1.37 -8.54
N LYS A 116 -20.99 0.75 -9.56
CA LYS A 116 -21.64 0.55 -10.87
C LYS A 116 -22.94 -0.23 -10.77
N ALA A 117 -23.03 -1.19 -9.85
CA ALA A 117 -24.25 -1.96 -9.64
C ALA A 117 -25.41 -1.11 -9.08
N ILE A 118 -25.09 -0.04 -8.35
CA ILE A 118 -26.06 0.88 -7.74
C ILE A 118 -26.40 2.05 -8.69
N GLY A 119 -25.42 2.52 -9.46
CA GLY A 119 -25.49 3.70 -10.33
C GLY A 119 -24.44 4.74 -9.98
N ASN A 120 -24.36 5.83 -10.74
CA ASN A 120 -23.36 6.86 -10.47
C ASN A 120 -23.60 7.57 -9.13
N ILE A 121 -22.50 7.93 -8.48
CA ILE A 121 -22.49 8.78 -7.28
C ILE A 121 -23.17 10.11 -7.62
N THR A 122 -23.96 10.64 -6.69
CA THR A 122 -24.71 11.89 -6.85
C THR A 122 -24.22 12.98 -5.88
N PRO A 123 -24.38 14.27 -6.21
CA PRO A 123 -24.01 15.36 -5.31
C PRO A 123 -24.67 15.31 -3.93
N LYS A 124 -25.87 14.71 -3.82
CA LYS A 124 -26.60 14.52 -2.56
C LYS A 124 -25.88 13.54 -1.63
N GLN A 125 -25.31 12.48 -2.19
CA GLN A 125 -24.59 11.44 -1.42
C GLN A 125 -23.26 11.95 -0.85
N LEU A 126 -22.71 13.03 -1.41
CA LEU A 126 -21.49 13.69 -0.96
C LEU A 126 -21.73 14.77 0.12
N ASN A 127 -22.94 14.86 0.67
CA ASN A 127 -23.19 15.77 1.78
C ASN A 127 -22.57 15.22 3.08
N ILE A 128 -21.73 16.01 3.73
CA ILE A 128 -21.07 15.62 4.99
C ILE A 128 -21.68 16.28 6.23
N SER A 129 -22.66 17.19 6.08
CA SER A 129 -23.26 17.91 7.22
C SER A 129 -23.87 16.97 8.27
N GLU A 130 -24.35 15.80 7.84
CA GLU A 130 -24.96 14.80 8.72
C GLU A 130 -23.96 13.72 9.14
N ARG A 131 -22.72 13.74 8.66
CA ARG A 131 -21.72 12.68 8.92
C ARG A 131 -20.86 12.91 10.18
N GLY A 132 -21.19 13.92 10.98
CA GLY A 132 -20.46 14.23 12.21
C GLY A 132 -19.07 14.82 11.92
N ARG A 133 -18.12 14.58 12.84
CA ARG A 133 -16.78 15.18 12.83
C ARG A 133 -15.80 14.36 12.01
N GLY A 134 -14.69 14.99 11.60
CA GLY A 134 -13.58 14.31 10.97
C GLY A 134 -13.80 13.99 9.49
N ALA A 135 -14.78 14.63 8.83
CA ALA A 135 -15.07 14.45 7.40
C ALA A 135 -14.72 15.71 6.59
N LEU A 136 -14.35 15.51 5.33
CA LEU A 136 -14.04 16.58 4.38
C LEU A 136 -14.64 16.26 3.01
N ARG A 137 -15.18 17.29 2.36
CA ARG A 137 -15.65 17.26 0.97
C ARG A 137 -14.70 18.09 0.11
N GLY A 138 -14.07 17.43 -0.86
CA GLY A 138 -13.08 18.03 -1.74
C GLY A 138 -13.53 18.04 -3.20
N LEU A 139 -12.86 18.87 -3.98
CA LEU A 139 -13.05 19.01 -5.42
C LEU A 139 -11.67 19.07 -6.09
N ILE A 140 -11.49 18.30 -7.17
CA ILE A 140 -10.36 18.42 -8.09
C ILE A 140 -10.90 18.90 -9.42
N VAL A 141 -10.43 20.04 -9.90
CA VAL A 141 -10.74 20.58 -11.23
C VAL A 141 -9.47 21.16 -11.83
N ASP A 142 -9.20 20.85 -13.10
CA ASP A 142 -8.03 21.37 -13.83
C ASP A 142 -6.71 21.17 -13.08
N GLN A 143 -6.54 19.99 -12.46
CA GLN A 143 -5.36 19.62 -11.67
C GLN A 143 -5.16 20.47 -10.40
N GLN A 144 -6.20 21.13 -9.88
CA GLN A 144 -6.16 21.93 -8.66
C GLN A 144 -7.10 21.34 -7.60
N LEU A 145 -6.69 21.37 -6.33
CA LEU A 145 -7.45 20.85 -5.20
C LEU A 145 -8.18 21.99 -4.47
N TYR A 146 -9.48 21.80 -4.21
CA TYR A 146 -10.33 22.75 -3.51
C TYR A 146 -11.08 22.06 -2.36
N ILE A 147 -11.30 22.78 -1.27
CA ILE A 147 -12.07 22.32 -0.11
C ILE A 147 -13.46 22.93 -0.16
N LEU A 148 -14.50 22.09 -0.25
CA LEU A 148 -15.89 22.53 -0.36
C LEU A 148 -16.57 22.64 1.01
N GLN A 149 -16.31 21.67 1.88
CA GLN A 149 -16.91 21.57 3.21
C GLN A 149 -15.98 20.76 4.11
N GLU A 150 -15.94 21.09 5.40
CA GLU A 150 -15.13 20.36 6.37
C GLU A 150 -15.84 20.27 7.73
N THR A 151 -15.47 19.27 8.52
CA THR A 151 -15.87 19.04 9.91
C THR A 151 -14.68 18.59 10.76
N ILE A 152 -13.47 18.97 10.33
CA ILE A 152 -12.17 18.54 10.90
C ILE A 152 -11.60 19.58 11.86
N LEU A 153 -12.00 20.86 11.74
CA LEU A 153 -11.44 21.97 12.52
C LEU A 153 -11.93 22.01 13.98
N GLU A 154 -12.84 21.11 14.37
CA GLU A 154 -13.33 21.02 15.75
C GLU A 154 -12.26 20.51 16.74
N ASN A 155 -11.25 19.77 16.27
CA ASN A 155 -10.14 19.35 17.10
C ASN A 155 -8.84 19.14 16.29
N GLU A 156 -7.71 19.29 16.97
CA GLU A 156 -6.37 19.19 16.37
C GLU A 156 -6.06 17.79 15.83
N TYR A 157 -6.60 16.74 16.45
CA TYR A 157 -6.35 15.35 16.04
C TYR A 157 -6.92 15.04 14.67
N ASP A 158 -8.18 15.39 14.41
CA ASP A 158 -8.79 15.22 13.10
C ASP A 158 -8.19 16.19 12.07
N THR A 159 -7.88 17.42 12.47
CA THR A 159 -7.25 18.43 11.61
C THR A 159 -5.92 17.92 11.06
N THR A 160 -5.01 17.46 11.93
CA THR A 160 -3.67 17.01 11.51
C THR A 160 -3.73 15.80 10.57
N ARG A 161 -4.63 14.84 10.85
CA ARG A 161 -4.86 13.68 9.98
C ARG A 161 -5.39 14.08 8.61
N ALA A 162 -6.38 14.97 8.57
CA ALA A 162 -6.99 15.40 7.32
C ALA A 162 -6.04 16.24 6.46
N VAL A 163 -5.26 17.14 7.07
CA VAL A 163 -4.21 17.91 6.39
C VAL A 163 -3.14 16.97 5.79
N ALA A 164 -2.74 15.92 6.52
CA ALA A 164 -1.84 14.89 6.00
C ALA A 164 -2.41 14.15 4.77
N VAL A 165 -3.71 13.80 4.79
CA VAL A 165 -4.41 13.22 3.63
C VAL A 165 -4.45 14.20 2.45
N LEU A 166 -4.79 15.47 2.70
CA LEU A 166 -4.83 16.50 1.64
C LEU A 166 -3.45 16.72 1.01
N HIS A 167 -2.37 16.73 1.79
CA HIS A 167 -1.02 16.78 1.25
C HIS A 167 -0.66 15.55 0.42
N ALA A 168 -1.12 14.35 0.81
CA ALA A 168 -0.90 13.14 0.02
C ALA A 168 -1.64 13.20 -1.33
N ILE A 169 -2.90 13.66 -1.33
CA ILE A 169 -3.68 13.91 -2.56
C ILE A 169 -3.00 14.97 -3.42
N HIS A 170 -2.64 16.13 -2.86
CA HIS A 170 -1.97 17.21 -3.56
C HIS A 170 -0.65 16.73 -4.20
N ARG A 171 0.19 15.98 -3.45
CA ARG A 171 1.42 15.37 -3.97
C ARG A 171 1.11 14.44 -5.14
N ALA A 172 0.08 13.60 -5.05
CA ALA A 172 -0.31 12.71 -6.14
C ALA A 172 -0.71 13.48 -7.42
N ILE A 173 -1.38 14.63 -7.27
CA ILE A 173 -1.78 15.53 -8.36
C ILE A 173 -0.57 16.18 -9.02
N ILE A 174 0.24 16.93 -8.27
CA ILE A 174 1.31 17.77 -8.85
C ILE A 174 2.48 16.96 -9.42
N THR A 175 2.63 15.71 -8.99
CA THR A 175 3.68 14.81 -9.49
C THR A 175 3.18 13.85 -10.58
N SER A 176 1.90 13.95 -10.96
CA SER A 176 1.32 13.04 -11.97
C SER A 176 1.90 13.33 -13.36
N PRO A 177 2.47 12.34 -14.06
CA PRO A 177 2.93 12.51 -15.43
C PRO A 177 1.78 12.58 -16.44
N GLU A 178 0.55 12.33 -15.98
CA GLU A 178 -0.67 12.25 -16.78
C GLU A 178 -1.78 13.07 -16.12
N PRO A 179 -2.67 13.73 -16.90
CA PRO A 179 -3.83 14.41 -16.37
C PRO A 179 -4.68 13.48 -15.48
N LEU A 180 -5.21 14.03 -14.39
CA LEU A 180 -6.14 13.33 -13.51
C LEU A 180 -7.55 13.84 -13.77
N PRO A 181 -8.58 13.02 -13.53
CA PRO A 181 -9.95 13.43 -13.80
C PRO A 181 -10.42 14.52 -12.83
N ASN A 182 -11.34 15.35 -13.31
CA ASN A 182 -12.11 16.21 -12.43
C ASN A 182 -13.03 15.35 -11.56
N ILE A 183 -13.01 15.55 -10.25
CA ILE A 183 -13.87 14.81 -9.33
C ILE A 183 -14.32 15.66 -8.16
N GLU A 184 -15.51 15.36 -7.65
CA GLU A 184 -15.91 15.75 -6.30
C GLU A 184 -15.95 14.50 -5.42
N PHE A 185 -15.42 14.59 -4.21
CA PHE A 185 -15.21 13.44 -3.34
C PHE A 185 -15.43 13.80 -1.87
N VAL A 186 -15.61 12.77 -1.05
CA VAL A 186 -15.68 12.90 0.42
C VAL A 186 -14.81 11.84 1.07
N PHE A 187 -14.12 12.22 2.13
CA PHE A 187 -13.39 11.29 2.99
C PHE A 187 -13.63 11.58 4.45
N THR A 188 -13.34 10.59 5.31
CA THR A 188 -13.28 10.77 6.76
C THR A 188 -11.98 10.22 7.34
N VAL A 189 -11.45 10.91 8.36
CA VAL A 189 -10.29 10.49 9.14
C VAL A 189 -10.66 9.84 10.48
N ALA A 190 -11.95 9.59 10.69
CA ALA A 190 -12.43 8.80 11.82
C ALA A 190 -11.97 7.34 11.68
N ASP A 191 -11.66 6.72 12.83
CA ASP A 191 -11.20 5.33 12.87
C ASP A 191 -12.30 4.35 12.38
N VAL A 192 -13.57 4.68 12.61
CA VAL A 192 -14.75 3.99 12.06
C VAL A 192 -15.58 5.02 11.31
N VAL A 193 -15.98 4.70 10.09
CA VAL A 193 -16.76 5.61 9.24
C VAL A 193 -18.14 5.89 9.88
N PRO A 194 -18.48 7.16 10.16
CA PRO A 194 -19.79 7.49 10.71
C PRO A 194 -20.89 7.42 9.63
N ASP A 195 -21.97 6.70 9.95
CA ASP A 195 -23.23 6.73 9.18
C ASP A 195 -24.46 6.81 10.09
N PRO A 196 -24.70 7.96 10.75
CA PRO A 196 -25.83 8.10 11.67
C PRO A 196 -27.20 7.98 10.98
N GLY A 197 -27.26 8.20 9.67
CA GLY A 197 -28.48 8.05 8.88
C GLY A 197 -28.73 6.64 8.36
N GLY A 198 -27.76 5.73 8.46
CA GLY A 198 -27.83 4.38 7.89
C GLY A 198 -28.07 4.39 6.38
N ASN A 199 -27.54 5.41 5.68
CA ASN A 199 -27.79 5.61 4.27
C ASN A 199 -26.84 4.80 3.37
N ASN A 200 -25.72 4.31 3.92
CA ASN A 200 -24.64 3.65 3.19
C ASN A 200 -24.19 4.43 1.96
N TYR A 201 -24.07 5.75 2.10
CA TYR A 201 -23.57 6.59 1.01
C TYR A 201 -22.06 6.41 0.83
N PRO A 202 -21.55 6.45 -0.42
CA PRO A 202 -20.15 6.23 -0.72
C PRO A 202 -19.25 7.30 -0.09
N ILE A 203 -18.17 6.85 0.56
CA ILE A 203 -17.19 7.71 1.24
C ILE A 203 -15.84 7.02 1.28
N TRP A 204 -14.76 7.81 1.26
CA TRP A 204 -13.43 7.28 1.47
C TRP A 204 -13.13 7.14 2.97
N GLY A 205 -12.71 5.95 3.38
CA GLY A 205 -12.36 5.61 4.76
C GLY A 205 -10.95 5.04 4.87
N LEU A 206 -10.37 5.15 6.06
CA LEU A 206 -9.05 4.59 6.38
C LEU A 206 -9.06 3.06 6.43
N THR A 207 -10.20 2.49 6.80
CA THR A 207 -10.45 1.06 6.87
C THR A 207 -11.93 0.77 6.65
N ARG A 208 -12.26 -0.51 6.45
CA ARG A 208 -13.63 -1.02 6.35
C ARG A 208 -13.70 -2.47 6.84
N LYS A 209 -14.89 -2.95 7.17
CA LYS A 209 -15.17 -4.38 7.25
C LYS A 209 -15.61 -4.92 5.89
N ALA A 210 -15.66 -6.24 5.75
CA ALA A 210 -16.03 -6.88 4.48
C ALA A 210 -17.43 -6.47 4.00
N GLU A 211 -18.37 -6.33 4.94
CA GLU A 211 -19.77 -5.94 4.75
C GLU A 211 -19.99 -4.47 4.40
N ASP A 212 -19.03 -3.59 4.70
CA ASP A 212 -19.13 -2.14 4.43
C ASP A 212 -18.76 -1.85 2.96
N GLU A 213 -19.63 -2.23 2.03
CA GLU A 213 -19.37 -2.14 0.59
C GLU A 213 -19.31 -0.70 0.07
N GLU A 214 -19.97 0.25 0.73
CA GLU A 214 -19.99 1.68 0.38
C GLU A 214 -18.68 2.40 0.73
N ILE A 215 -17.86 1.85 1.62
CA ILE A 215 -16.60 2.47 2.03
C ILE A 215 -15.52 2.14 0.99
N TRP A 216 -14.94 3.18 0.41
CA TRP A 216 -13.77 3.08 -0.46
C TRP A 216 -12.51 3.28 0.37
N LEU A 217 -11.54 2.37 0.27
CA LEU A 217 -10.32 2.50 1.06
C LEU A 217 -9.40 3.56 0.47
N MET A 218 -9.03 4.54 1.28
CA MET A 218 -7.99 5.51 0.94
C MET A 218 -6.66 5.19 1.63
N GLY A 219 -5.60 5.88 1.22
CA GLY A 219 -4.32 5.81 1.91
C GLY A 219 -4.40 6.43 3.31
N ASP A 220 -3.86 5.72 4.30
CA ASP A 220 -3.76 6.19 5.68
C ASP A 220 -2.93 7.47 5.80
N PHE A 221 -3.36 8.42 6.66
CA PHE A 221 -2.65 9.69 6.89
C PHE A 221 -1.19 9.51 7.33
N GLY A 222 -0.88 8.41 8.01
CA GLY A 222 0.46 8.06 8.48
C GLY A 222 1.46 7.69 7.38
N TYR A 223 1.03 7.54 6.13
CA TYR A 223 1.94 7.52 4.96
C TYR A 223 2.49 8.90 4.60
N TRP A 224 1.88 9.97 5.13
CA TRP A 224 2.46 11.30 5.14
C TRP A 224 3.15 11.55 6.47
N SER A 225 2.38 11.63 7.55
CA SER A 225 2.88 11.82 8.91
C SER A 225 1.84 11.38 9.93
N TRP A 226 2.32 10.80 11.02
CA TRP A 226 1.55 10.70 12.26
C TRP A 226 2.29 11.53 13.30
N PRO A 227 1.77 12.70 13.72
CA PRO A 227 2.48 13.66 14.58
C PRO A 227 2.58 13.18 16.04
N LEU A 228 3.17 12.00 16.23
CA LEU A 228 3.58 11.41 17.49
C LEU A 228 5.10 11.38 17.52
N ASP A 229 5.71 11.73 18.63
CA ASP A 229 7.18 11.71 18.80
C ASP A 229 7.81 10.34 18.47
N LEU A 230 7.05 9.26 18.70
CA LEU A 230 7.50 7.89 18.43
C LEU A 230 7.36 7.45 16.95
N VAL A 231 6.68 8.23 16.11
CA VAL A 231 6.38 7.88 14.71
C VAL A 231 6.87 8.99 13.78
N GLY A 232 6.17 10.12 13.70
CA GLY A 232 6.51 11.24 12.83
C GLY A 232 6.25 10.97 11.35
N ALA A 233 7.07 11.60 10.50
CA ALA A 233 6.94 11.49 9.04
C ALA A 233 7.30 10.08 8.54
N TYR A 234 6.54 9.57 7.57
CA TYR A 234 6.73 8.20 7.09
C TYR A 234 8.13 7.93 6.52
N ASP A 235 8.66 8.88 5.73
CA ASP A 235 10.01 8.77 5.16
C ASP A 235 11.10 8.79 6.24
N GLU A 236 10.88 9.52 7.33
CA GLU A 236 11.78 9.51 8.48
C GLU A 236 11.76 8.15 9.18
N VAL A 237 10.59 7.56 9.39
CA VAL A 237 10.48 6.20 9.94
C VAL A 237 11.23 5.21 9.06
N ARG A 238 11.01 5.24 7.73
CA ARG A 238 11.70 4.33 6.81
C ARG A 238 13.22 4.48 6.87
N ARG A 239 13.73 5.71 6.97
CA ARG A 239 15.17 5.97 7.15
C ARG A 239 15.69 5.42 8.48
N LYS A 240 14.99 5.71 9.59
CA LYS A 240 15.35 5.19 10.93
C LYS A 240 15.34 3.66 10.97
N VAL A 241 14.36 3.02 10.33
CA VAL A 241 14.29 1.56 10.18
C VAL A 241 15.51 1.05 9.41
N ALA A 242 15.84 1.63 8.26
CA ALA A 242 17.00 1.23 7.47
C ALA A 242 18.34 1.39 8.22
N GLU A 243 18.48 2.45 9.04
CA GLU A 243 19.66 2.70 9.87
C GLU A 243 19.76 1.74 11.07
N ALA A 244 18.63 1.33 11.65
CA ALA A 244 18.57 0.43 12.80
C ALA A 244 18.56 -1.07 12.41
N GLU A 245 18.40 -1.38 11.13
CA GLU A 245 18.25 -2.74 10.63
C GLU A 245 19.53 -3.56 10.84
N VAL A 246 19.39 -4.72 11.46
CA VAL A 246 20.48 -5.71 11.63
C VAL A 246 20.13 -7.00 10.90
N LYS A 247 21.12 -7.88 10.72
CA LYS A 247 20.85 -9.20 10.12
C LYS A 247 19.82 -9.94 10.96
N PHE A 248 18.95 -10.71 10.32
CA PHE A 248 17.84 -11.42 10.99
C PHE A 248 18.33 -12.28 12.17
N GLU A 249 19.50 -12.90 12.04
CA GLU A 249 20.13 -13.75 13.05
C GLU A 249 20.70 -12.98 14.25
N GLN A 250 20.89 -11.66 14.12
CA GLN A 250 21.41 -10.78 15.17
C GLN A 250 20.29 -10.11 15.98
N LYS A 251 19.04 -10.23 15.53
CA LYS A 251 17.87 -9.69 16.21
C LYS A 251 17.57 -10.49 17.47
N THR A 252 16.94 -9.83 18.45
CA THR A 252 16.41 -10.47 19.65
C THR A 252 15.39 -11.53 19.25
N ASN A 253 15.61 -12.77 19.69
CA ASN A 253 14.81 -13.96 19.37
C ASN A 253 13.51 -14.03 20.20
N LYS A 254 12.75 -12.93 20.21
CA LYS A 254 11.47 -12.82 20.92
C LYS A 254 10.40 -12.17 20.04
N ALA A 255 9.15 -12.42 20.39
CA ALA A 255 7.99 -11.70 19.87
C ALA A 255 7.73 -10.44 20.70
N VAL A 256 7.76 -9.28 20.03
CA VAL A 256 7.60 -7.97 20.68
C VAL A 256 6.26 -7.33 20.37
N TRP A 257 5.69 -6.66 21.37
CA TRP A 257 4.53 -5.79 21.22
C TRP A 257 4.54 -4.68 22.28
N ARG A 258 4.18 -3.46 21.86
CA ARG A 258 3.89 -2.32 22.73
C ARG A 258 2.60 -1.65 22.27
N GLY A 259 1.61 -1.56 23.14
CA GLY A 259 0.35 -0.89 22.80
C GLY A 259 -0.60 -0.65 23.96
N ALA A 260 -1.57 0.22 23.72
CA ALA A 260 -2.66 0.50 24.65
C ALA A 260 -3.66 -0.65 24.61
N VAL A 261 -3.90 -1.28 25.76
CA VAL A 261 -4.78 -2.45 25.88
C VAL A 261 -6.24 -2.06 25.75
N ALA A 262 -6.64 -0.92 26.34
CA ALA A 262 -8.02 -0.45 26.38
C ALA A 262 -8.67 -0.19 25.01
N THR A 263 -7.92 -0.22 23.91
CA THR A 263 -8.47 0.03 22.57
C THR A 263 -9.15 -1.20 21.96
N ASN A 264 -8.85 -2.41 22.43
CA ASN A 264 -9.39 -3.65 21.86
C ASN A 264 -9.23 -4.82 22.85
N SER A 265 -10.31 -5.58 23.11
CA SER A 265 -10.29 -6.73 24.04
C SER A 265 -9.28 -7.81 23.66
N HIS A 266 -9.00 -8.02 22.37
CA HIS A 266 -7.99 -8.99 21.92
C HIS A 266 -6.58 -8.62 22.39
N ARG A 267 -6.33 -7.36 22.73
CA ARG A 267 -5.04 -6.96 23.32
C ARG A 267 -4.88 -7.48 24.75
N GLU A 268 -5.96 -7.65 25.51
CA GLU A 268 -5.92 -8.29 26.82
C GLU A 268 -5.58 -9.78 26.69
N GLU A 269 -6.16 -10.45 25.69
CA GLU A 269 -5.86 -11.85 25.36
C GLU A 269 -4.38 -12.00 25.01
N LEU A 270 -3.83 -11.12 24.17
CA LEU A 270 -2.40 -11.09 23.86
C LEU A 270 -1.53 -10.94 25.12
N ILE A 271 -1.86 -10.01 26.04
CA ILE A 271 -1.13 -9.87 27.32
C ILE A 271 -1.20 -11.18 28.12
N ASN A 272 -2.36 -11.82 28.19
CA ASN A 272 -2.56 -13.03 28.98
C ASN A 272 -1.76 -14.22 28.43
N VAL A 273 -1.79 -14.47 27.12
CA VAL A 273 -1.09 -15.63 26.52
C VAL A 273 0.44 -15.46 26.48
N THR A 274 0.92 -14.22 26.58
CA THR A 274 2.37 -13.88 26.57
C THR A 274 2.95 -13.66 27.96
N LYS A 275 2.12 -13.69 29.01
CA LYS A 275 2.55 -13.46 30.38
C LYS A 275 3.57 -14.51 30.83
N ASP A 276 4.69 -14.04 31.38
CA ASP A 276 5.78 -14.87 31.91
C ASP A 276 6.36 -15.87 30.89
N LYS A 277 6.28 -15.53 29.58
CA LYS A 277 6.82 -16.34 28.49
C LYS A 277 8.19 -15.83 28.04
N ASP A 278 9.20 -16.70 28.09
CA ASP A 278 10.57 -16.32 27.69
C ASP A 278 10.68 -15.91 26.22
N TRP A 279 9.84 -16.47 25.35
CA TRP A 279 9.78 -16.15 23.91
C TRP A 279 9.08 -14.81 23.61
N ALA A 280 8.47 -14.16 24.60
CA ALA A 280 7.73 -12.91 24.44
C ALA A 280 8.40 -11.75 25.18
N ASP A 281 8.37 -10.57 24.57
CA ASP A 281 8.56 -9.29 25.24
C ASP A 281 7.37 -8.40 24.88
N VAL A 282 6.25 -8.65 25.53
CA VAL A 282 4.98 -7.98 25.27
C VAL A 282 4.62 -7.15 26.50
N ARG A 283 4.38 -5.85 26.29
CA ARG A 283 4.06 -4.92 27.39
C ARG A 283 2.96 -3.96 26.98
N ALA A 284 2.01 -3.76 27.88
CA ALA A 284 1.05 -2.67 27.79
C ALA A 284 1.77 -1.33 27.98
N ILE A 285 1.32 -0.32 27.24
CA ILE A 285 1.70 1.09 27.44
C ILE A 285 0.43 1.93 27.64
N VAL A 286 0.53 2.96 28.47
CA VAL A 286 -0.53 3.91 28.76
C VAL A 286 -0.14 5.28 28.21
N TRP A 287 -1.00 5.82 27.36
CA TRP A 287 -0.83 7.18 26.84
C TRP A 287 -1.31 8.21 27.87
N ALA A 288 -0.49 9.24 28.11
CA ALA A 288 -0.86 10.47 28.77
C ALA A 288 -1.47 11.46 27.74
N GLY A 289 -2.67 11.14 27.24
CA GLY A 289 -3.35 11.95 26.23
C GLY A 289 -3.20 11.41 24.81
N ILE A 290 -3.14 12.31 23.82
CA ILE A 290 -3.15 11.96 22.39
C ILE A 290 -1.77 11.52 21.90
N SER A 291 -0.70 12.16 22.41
CA SER A 291 0.67 11.98 21.91
C SER A 291 1.67 11.46 22.93
N ASP A 292 1.42 11.67 24.22
CA ASP A 292 2.46 11.50 25.25
C ASP A 292 2.27 10.18 25.98
N LEU A 293 3.32 9.65 26.56
CA LEU A 293 3.27 8.49 27.45
C LEU A 293 3.33 8.95 28.90
N VAL A 294 2.68 8.20 29.80
CA VAL A 294 2.93 8.39 31.23
C VAL A 294 4.40 8.10 31.54
N SER A 295 5.01 8.87 32.44
CA SER A 295 6.45 8.81 32.70
C SER A 295 6.98 7.41 33.03
N GLU A 296 6.18 6.59 33.72
CA GLU A 296 6.50 5.20 34.08
C GLU A 296 6.58 4.24 32.88
N ASP A 297 5.92 4.59 31.77
CA ASP A 297 5.87 3.76 30.56
C ASP A 297 6.86 4.22 29.48
N GLN A 298 7.55 5.35 29.68
CA GLN A 298 8.60 5.80 28.77
C GLN A 298 9.71 4.76 28.62
N GLU A 299 10.09 4.08 29.71
CA GLU A 299 11.10 3.00 29.68
C GLU A 299 10.58 1.72 29.00
N LYS A 300 9.26 1.55 28.91
CA LYS A 300 8.64 0.41 28.22
C LYS A 300 8.50 0.67 26.73
N ALA A 301 8.33 1.92 26.33
CA ALA A 301 8.05 2.29 24.96
C ALA A 301 9.20 1.93 24.01
N LEU A 302 8.83 1.59 22.79
CA LEU A 302 9.77 1.33 21.70
C LEU A 302 9.38 2.23 20.54
N SER A 303 10.36 2.89 19.93
CA SER A 303 10.14 3.54 18.64
C SER A 303 9.80 2.49 17.57
N MET A 304 9.23 2.91 16.44
CA MET A 304 8.98 1.98 15.34
C MET A 304 10.26 1.29 14.85
N ALA A 305 11.40 1.99 14.85
CA ALA A 305 12.68 1.41 14.46
C ALA A 305 13.22 0.41 15.51
N ASP A 306 12.97 0.63 16.80
CA ASP A 306 13.41 -0.30 17.85
C ASP A 306 12.67 -1.64 17.80
N HIS A 307 11.42 -1.66 17.32
CA HIS A 307 10.71 -2.92 17.05
C HIS A 307 11.47 -3.79 16.04
N CYS A 308 12.16 -3.18 15.07
CA CYS A 308 12.95 -3.91 14.08
C CYS A 308 14.18 -4.62 14.68
N LYS A 309 14.51 -4.42 15.97
CA LYS A 309 15.55 -5.19 16.65
C LYS A 309 15.09 -6.60 17.06
N TYR A 310 13.82 -6.92 16.90
CA TYR A 310 13.23 -8.23 17.26
C TYR A 310 12.94 -9.08 16.03
N GLN A 311 13.09 -10.40 16.16
CA GLN A 311 12.79 -11.34 15.08
C GLN A 311 11.30 -11.40 14.74
N PHE A 312 10.43 -11.22 15.73
CA PHE A 312 8.99 -11.31 15.56
C PHE A 312 8.32 -10.03 16.09
N VAL A 313 7.49 -9.41 15.27
CA VAL A 313 6.75 -8.18 15.62
C VAL A 313 5.26 -8.46 15.53
N ILE A 314 4.54 -8.28 16.64
CA ILE A 314 3.11 -8.56 16.68
C ILE A 314 2.34 -7.29 16.29
N HIS A 315 1.40 -7.44 15.38
CA HIS A 315 0.40 -6.45 15.03
C HIS A 315 -0.95 -6.86 15.61
N THR A 316 -1.66 -5.89 16.16
CA THR A 316 -3.03 -6.05 16.67
C THR A 316 -3.90 -4.89 16.21
N GLU A 317 -5.15 -5.19 15.90
CA GLU A 317 -6.18 -4.20 15.66
C GLU A 317 -6.43 -3.34 16.93
N GLY A 318 -7.00 -2.16 16.73
CA GLY A 318 -7.33 -1.19 17.77
C GLY A 318 -8.84 -1.08 17.92
N HIS A 319 -9.34 0.15 18.09
CA HIS A 319 -10.79 0.41 18.00
C HIS A 319 -11.34 0.00 16.63
N SER A 320 -10.55 0.19 15.58
CA SER A 320 -10.74 -0.42 14.27
C SER A 320 -9.42 -1.06 13.80
N TYR A 321 -8.92 -0.73 12.61
CA TYR A 321 -7.56 -1.04 12.22
C TYR A 321 -6.52 -0.43 13.18
N SER A 322 -5.25 -0.83 13.04
CA SER A 322 -4.16 -0.12 13.69
C SER A 322 -3.15 0.37 12.67
N GLY A 323 -2.99 1.69 12.59
CA GLY A 323 -1.98 2.32 11.75
C GLY A 323 -0.53 1.86 12.00
N ARG A 324 -0.26 1.07 13.06
CA ARG A 324 1.04 0.45 13.35
C ARG A 324 1.49 -0.55 12.28
N GLY A 325 0.56 -1.28 11.65
CA GLY A 325 0.85 -2.43 10.78
C GLY A 325 1.89 -2.13 9.70
N LYS A 326 1.66 -1.07 8.92
CA LYS A 326 2.56 -0.60 7.87
C LYS A 326 3.99 -0.33 8.34
N TYR A 327 4.17 0.18 9.56
CA TYR A 327 5.51 0.48 10.07
C TYR A 327 6.25 -0.80 10.47
N LEU A 328 5.56 -1.80 11.04
CA LEU A 328 6.15 -3.10 11.35
C LEU A 328 6.55 -3.88 10.10
N GLN A 329 5.75 -3.77 9.03
CA GLN A 329 6.05 -4.36 7.73
C GLN A 329 7.25 -3.72 7.01
N ASN A 330 7.79 -2.61 7.53
CA ASN A 330 9.09 -2.08 7.06
C ASN A 330 10.29 -2.79 7.71
N CYS A 331 10.12 -3.56 8.79
CA CYS A 331 11.22 -4.29 9.41
C CYS A 331 11.53 -5.59 8.64
N ASN A 332 12.80 -5.99 8.60
CA ASN A 332 13.18 -7.37 8.26
C ASN A 332 12.88 -8.34 9.43
N SER A 333 11.62 -8.40 9.83
CA SER A 333 11.12 -9.19 10.95
C SER A 333 9.88 -9.98 10.50
N VAL A 334 9.59 -11.09 11.17
CA VAL A 334 8.34 -11.82 10.94
C VAL A 334 7.21 -11.03 11.56
N VAL A 335 6.32 -10.49 10.72
CA VAL A 335 5.11 -9.83 11.18
C VAL A 335 4.07 -10.89 11.53
N ILE A 336 3.55 -10.83 12.75
CA ILE A 336 2.50 -11.72 13.25
C ILE A 336 1.21 -10.90 13.35
N MET A 337 0.13 -11.38 12.75
CA MET A 337 -1.19 -10.72 12.78
C MET A 337 -2.22 -11.74 13.24
N HIS A 338 -3.13 -11.36 14.15
CA HIS A 338 -4.33 -12.17 14.37
C HIS A 338 -5.23 -12.15 13.14
N LYS A 339 -6.19 -13.06 13.08
CA LYS A 339 -7.25 -13.02 12.07
C LYS A 339 -7.94 -11.64 12.14
N ARG A 340 -7.86 -10.90 11.04
CA ARG A 340 -8.26 -9.49 10.95
C ARG A 340 -9.75 -9.36 10.69
N MET A 341 -10.37 -8.34 11.29
CA MET A 341 -11.72 -7.89 10.96
C MET A 341 -11.70 -6.71 9.98
N TRP A 342 -10.65 -5.89 10.06
CA TRP A 342 -10.53 -4.64 9.34
C TRP A 342 -9.62 -4.76 8.13
N ILE A 343 -10.06 -4.17 7.02
CA ILE A 343 -9.38 -4.21 5.73
C ILE A 343 -8.68 -2.87 5.49
N GLU A 344 -7.40 -2.92 5.11
CA GLU A 344 -6.60 -1.79 4.64
C GLU A 344 -6.19 -2.02 3.17
N PRO A 345 -5.86 -0.97 2.41
CA PRO A 345 -5.55 -1.07 0.97
C PRO A 345 -4.60 -2.19 0.54
N HIS A 346 -3.57 -2.46 1.34
CA HIS A 346 -2.52 -3.41 1.01
C HIS A 346 -2.80 -4.84 1.52
N HIS A 347 -3.92 -5.08 2.21
CA HIS A 347 -4.20 -6.38 2.84
C HIS A 347 -4.40 -7.53 1.86
N ALA A 348 -4.80 -7.26 0.61
CA ALA A 348 -4.89 -8.26 -0.44
C ALA A 348 -3.53 -8.86 -0.84
N LEU A 349 -2.43 -8.24 -0.42
CA LEU A 349 -1.07 -8.68 -0.73
C LEU A 349 -0.47 -9.58 0.38
N LEU A 350 -1.22 -9.81 1.46
CA LEU A 350 -0.80 -10.67 2.56
C LEU A 350 -0.95 -12.14 2.17
N VAL A 351 0.11 -12.92 2.35
CA VAL A 351 0.19 -14.34 2.01
C VAL A 351 0.52 -15.11 3.28
N ALA A 352 -0.45 -15.90 3.75
CA ALA A 352 -0.40 -16.55 5.07
C ALA A 352 0.42 -17.86 5.07
N ASP A 353 0.59 -18.49 3.92
CA ASP A 353 1.24 -19.79 3.80
C ASP A 353 2.00 -19.98 2.47
N GLY A 354 2.67 -21.12 2.34
CA GLY A 354 3.42 -21.50 1.15
C GLY A 354 4.74 -20.74 0.94
N PRO A 355 5.39 -20.91 -0.23
CA PRO A 355 6.73 -20.37 -0.50
C PRO A 355 6.83 -18.83 -0.50
N LYS A 356 5.68 -18.16 -0.66
CA LYS A 356 5.54 -16.70 -0.70
C LYS A 356 4.98 -16.12 0.59
N GLN A 357 4.81 -16.93 1.63
CA GLN A 357 4.38 -16.49 2.95
C GLN A 357 5.18 -15.25 3.38
N ASN A 358 4.49 -14.16 3.70
CA ASN A 358 5.08 -12.86 4.02
C ASN A 358 4.65 -12.31 5.39
N PHE A 359 3.78 -13.02 6.08
CA PHE A 359 3.40 -12.80 7.47
C PHE A 359 2.96 -14.13 8.11
N VAL A 360 2.75 -14.12 9.42
CA VAL A 360 2.17 -15.25 10.17
C VAL A 360 0.82 -14.84 10.69
N GLU A 361 -0.24 -15.49 10.20
CA GLU A 361 -1.57 -15.35 10.77
C GLU A 361 -1.69 -16.20 12.04
N VAL A 362 -2.33 -15.69 13.09
CA VAL A 362 -2.68 -16.40 14.33
C VAL A 362 -4.18 -16.34 14.58
N ALA A 363 -4.68 -17.19 15.46
CA ALA A 363 -6.06 -17.15 15.91
C ALA A 363 -6.42 -15.76 16.47
N GLU A 364 -7.70 -15.40 16.37
CA GLU A 364 -8.22 -14.11 16.84
C GLU A 364 -7.92 -13.89 18.33
N ASP A 365 -7.97 -14.96 19.12
CA ASP A 365 -7.68 -15.00 20.56
C ASP A 365 -6.22 -15.30 20.92
N PHE A 366 -5.32 -15.37 19.91
CA PHE A 366 -3.92 -15.72 20.06
C PHE A 366 -3.63 -17.11 20.66
N SER A 367 -4.62 -18.01 20.70
CA SER A 367 -4.47 -19.34 21.29
C SER A 367 -3.37 -20.21 20.66
N ASP A 368 -3.05 -19.98 19.38
CA ASP A 368 -2.00 -20.70 18.63
C ASP A 368 -0.68 -19.91 18.48
N LEU A 369 -0.57 -18.73 19.12
CA LEU A 369 0.60 -17.85 19.02
C LEU A 369 1.88 -18.52 19.52
N GLU A 370 1.85 -19.13 20.71
CA GLU A 370 3.01 -19.77 21.32
C GLU A 370 3.58 -20.89 20.44
N ALA A 371 2.69 -21.75 19.94
CA ALA A 371 3.06 -22.86 19.06
C ALA A 371 3.75 -22.36 17.79
N LYS A 372 3.20 -21.32 17.15
CA LYS A 372 3.75 -20.73 15.92
C LYS A 372 5.08 -20.02 16.15
N VAL A 373 5.23 -19.26 17.23
CA VAL A 373 6.50 -18.58 17.54
C VAL A 373 7.59 -19.58 17.90
N THR A 374 7.28 -20.58 18.73
CA THR A 374 8.27 -21.60 19.11
C THR A 374 8.69 -22.46 17.93
N ASP A 375 7.76 -22.82 17.03
CA ASP A 375 8.10 -23.50 15.78
C ASP A 375 9.07 -22.68 14.91
N LEU A 376 8.83 -21.38 14.74
CA LEU A 376 9.69 -20.52 13.94
C LEU A 376 11.04 -20.24 14.59
N LEU A 377 11.11 -20.18 15.92
CA LEU A 377 12.36 -20.13 16.66
C LEU A 377 13.20 -21.40 16.46
N ALA A 378 12.56 -22.57 16.37
CA ALA A 378 13.23 -23.83 16.06
C ALA A 378 13.62 -23.96 14.57
N HIS A 379 13.01 -23.17 13.69
CA HIS A 379 13.25 -23.19 12.24
C HIS A 379 13.65 -21.79 11.70
N PRO A 380 14.84 -21.28 12.09
CA PRO A 380 15.26 -19.90 11.79
C PRO A 380 15.33 -19.58 10.29
N ASP A 381 15.67 -20.56 9.43
CA ASP A 381 15.68 -20.38 7.98
C ASP A 381 14.28 -20.09 7.42
N ARG A 382 13.25 -20.74 7.97
CA ARG A 382 11.85 -20.49 7.61
C ARG A 382 11.43 -19.11 8.09
N ALA A 383 11.74 -18.76 9.34
CA ALA A 383 11.42 -17.44 9.89
C ALA A 383 12.06 -16.31 9.07
N LYS A 384 13.36 -16.43 8.77
CA LYS A 384 14.10 -15.49 7.91
C LYS A 384 13.49 -15.39 6.52
N LYS A 385 13.03 -16.51 5.94
CA LYS A 385 12.41 -16.50 4.62
C LYS A 385 11.09 -15.72 4.62
N ILE A 386 10.25 -15.88 5.65
CA ILE A 386 9.01 -15.13 5.81
C ILE A 386 9.31 -13.63 5.97
N ALA A 387 10.26 -13.28 6.85
CA ALA A 387 10.68 -11.89 7.04
C ALA A 387 11.17 -11.24 5.74
N GLN A 388 12.01 -11.94 4.97
CA GLN A 388 12.49 -11.45 3.68
C GLN A 388 11.37 -11.30 2.65
N ASN A 389 10.44 -12.25 2.58
CA ASN A 389 9.27 -12.12 1.70
C ASN A 389 8.41 -10.90 2.11
N GLY A 390 8.29 -10.63 3.41
CA GLY A 390 7.64 -9.43 3.95
C GLY A 390 8.33 -8.15 3.49
N VAL A 391 9.65 -8.09 3.58
CA VAL A 391 10.47 -6.98 3.08
C VAL A 391 10.30 -6.76 1.57
N ASP A 392 10.46 -7.82 0.78
CA ASP A 392 10.39 -7.77 -0.70
C ASP A 392 8.99 -7.32 -1.17
N THR A 393 7.96 -7.69 -0.42
CA THR A 393 6.57 -7.33 -0.71
C THR A 393 6.28 -5.91 -0.22
N PHE A 394 6.45 -5.64 1.07
CA PHE A 394 5.93 -4.43 1.69
C PHE A 394 6.96 -3.30 1.66
N ARG A 395 8.05 -3.41 2.43
CA ARG A 395 9.07 -2.35 2.58
C ARG A 395 9.61 -1.82 1.25
N ASP A 396 9.95 -2.75 0.35
CA ASP A 396 10.69 -2.45 -0.87
C ASP A 396 9.78 -2.28 -2.09
N ARG A 397 8.46 -2.48 -1.95
CA ARG A 397 7.51 -2.38 -3.06
C ARG A 397 6.19 -1.72 -2.69
N TYR A 398 5.29 -2.42 -1.99
CA TYR A 398 3.89 -1.97 -1.84
C TYR A 398 3.68 -0.89 -0.77
N LEU A 399 4.63 -0.68 0.15
CA LEU A 399 4.59 0.40 1.14
C LEU A 399 5.55 1.54 0.82
N THR A 400 6.00 1.63 -0.44
CA THR A 400 6.90 2.68 -0.90
C THR A 400 6.14 3.98 -1.21
N PRO A 401 6.79 5.15 -1.14
CA PRO A 401 6.20 6.41 -1.57
C PRO A 401 5.65 6.39 -3.01
N ALA A 402 6.29 5.66 -3.91
CA ALA A 402 5.81 5.43 -5.27
C ALA A 402 4.47 4.69 -5.29
N SER A 403 4.35 3.59 -4.53
CA SER A 403 3.10 2.84 -4.37
C SER A 403 1.97 3.75 -3.86
N GLN A 404 2.25 4.60 -2.88
CA GLN A 404 1.25 5.53 -2.33
C GLN A 404 0.76 6.55 -3.36
N ALA A 405 1.66 7.15 -4.15
CA ALA A 405 1.26 8.06 -5.23
C ALA A 405 0.42 7.34 -6.31
N CYS A 406 0.81 6.12 -6.69
CA CYS A 406 0.05 5.31 -7.62
C CYS A 406 -1.35 4.97 -7.08
N TYR A 407 -1.46 4.54 -5.82
CA TYR A 407 -2.74 4.22 -5.19
C TYR A 407 -3.70 5.42 -5.19
N TRP A 408 -3.21 6.60 -4.79
CA TRP A 408 -4.03 7.81 -4.84
C TRP A 408 -4.52 8.10 -6.24
N ARG A 409 -3.66 8.07 -7.27
CA ARG A 409 -4.09 8.33 -8.66
C ARG A 409 -5.12 7.32 -9.17
N GLU A 410 -4.93 6.04 -8.86
CA GLU A 410 -5.91 5.01 -9.22
C GLU A 410 -7.23 5.16 -8.47
N LEU A 411 -7.21 5.58 -7.20
CA LEU A 411 -8.43 5.90 -6.45
C LEU A 411 -9.19 7.06 -7.11
N LEU A 412 -8.49 8.13 -7.49
CA LEU A 412 -9.11 9.28 -8.18
C LEU A 412 -9.76 8.85 -9.51
N ARG A 413 -9.06 8.01 -10.31
CA ARG A 413 -9.58 7.48 -11.58
C ARG A 413 -10.75 6.53 -11.41
N GLY A 414 -10.64 5.61 -10.45
CA GLY A 414 -11.70 4.66 -10.10
C GLY A 414 -12.96 5.41 -9.68
N TRP A 415 -12.84 6.36 -8.77
CA TRP A 415 -13.93 7.21 -8.31
C TRP A 415 -14.59 8.00 -9.45
N ALA A 416 -13.79 8.65 -10.30
CA ALA A 416 -14.29 9.39 -11.46
C ALA A 416 -15.14 8.53 -12.40
N SER A 417 -14.76 7.27 -12.59
CA SER A 417 -15.44 6.35 -13.53
C SER A 417 -16.88 5.99 -13.13
N VAL A 418 -17.27 6.32 -11.91
CA VAL A 418 -18.60 6.04 -11.32
C VAL A 418 -19.22 7.27 -10.67
N SER A 419 -18.70 8.47 -10.95
CA SER A 419 -19.19 9.71 -10.38
C SER A 419 -19.75 10.65 -11.46
N PHE A 420 -20.27 11.80 -11.02
CA PHE A 420 -20.72 12.88 -11.89
C PHE A 420 -19.54 13.82 -12.23
N GLU A 421 -19.66 14.54 -13.35
CA GLU A 421 -18.70 15.60 -13.69
C GLU A 421 -18.96 16.83 -12.80
N PRO A 422 -17.98 17.26 -11.98
CA PRO A 422 -18.21 18.36 -11.05
C PRO A 422 -18.09 19.72 -11.75
N GLN A 423 -18.68 20.74 -11.13
CA GLN A 423 -18.56 22.13 -11.58
C GLN A 423 -17.74 22.93 -10.58
N LEU A 424 -16.77 23.73 -11.03
CA LEU A 424 -16.02 24.64 -10.16
C LEU A 424 -16.81 25.90 -9.81
N TRP A 425 -17.78 26.29 -10.63
CA TRP A 425 -18.53 27.53 -10.44
C TRP A 425 -19.99 27.25 -10.17
N ASN A 426 -20.58 27.99 -9.22
CA ASN A 426 -22.03 28.11 -9.15
C ASN A 426 -22.51 28.91 -10.37
N LEU A 427 -23.59 28.44 -10.99
CA LEU A 427 -24.22 29.11 -12.11
C LEU A 427 -25.53 29.75 -11.63
N ASP A 428 -25.87 30.92 -12.15
CA ASP A 428 -27.20 31.51 -11.96
C ASP A 428 -28.25 30.85 -12.88
N GLN A 429 -29.47 31.38 -12.88
CA GLN A 429 -30.58 30.86 -13.69
C GLN A 429 -30.32 30.95 -15.20
N ASP A 430 -29.43 31.85 -15.63
CA ASP A 430 -29.06 32.07 -17.03
C ASP A 430 -27.79 31.29 -17.43
N GLY A 431 -27.22 30.50 -16.50
CA GLY A 431 -26.02 29.70 -16.72
C GLY A 431 -24.71 30.49 -16.60
N VAL A 432 -24.76 31.72 -16.05
CA VAL A 432 -23.58 32.57 -15.88
C VAL A 432 -22.86 32.22 -14.57
N ARG A 433 -21.52 32.15 -14.63
CA ARG A 433 -20.67 31.88 -13.46
C ARG A 433 -20.79 33.00 -12.44
N THR A 434 -21.10 32.65 -11.19
CA THR A 434 -21.28 33.61 -10.10
C THR A 434 -20.12 33.52 -9.10
N THR A 435 -20.06 32.44 -8.34
CA THR A 435 -19.07 32.23 -7.27
C THR A 435 -18.34 30.91 -7.48
N MET A 436 -17.04 30.91 -7.18
CA MET A 436 -16.24 29.68 -7.17
C MET A 436 -16.69 28.79 -6.01
N ARG A 437 -16.81 27.49 -6.27
CA ARG A 437 -17.10 26.47 -5.26
C ARG A 437 -15.80 26.09 -4.57
N GLY A 438 -15.77 26.32 -3.26
CA GLY A 438 -14.66 25.92 -2.40
C GLY A 438 -13.50 26.89 -2.29
N VAL A 439 -12.60 26.57 -1.36
CA VAL A 439 -11.37 27.31 -1.08
C VAL A 439 -10.20 26.54 -1.71
N PRO A 440 -9.32 27.18 -2.51
CA PRO A 440 -8.11 26.54 -3.00
C PRO A 440 -7.27 25.96 -1.85
N PHE A 441 -6.69 24.78 -2.03
CA PHE A 441 -5.93 24.08 -1.00
C PHE A 441 -4.80 24.95 -0.41
N GLU A 442 -4.10 25.71 -1.25
CA GLU A 442 -3.02 26.63 -0.83
C GLU A 442 -3.50 27.76 0.08
N THR A 443 -4.78 28.13 0.01
CA THR A 443 -5.39 29.12 0.92
C THR A 443 -5.96 28.47 2.17
N PHE A 444 -6.30 27.18 2.11
CA PHE A 444 -6.86 26.43 3.22
C PHE A 444 -5.81 26.06 4.27
N VAL A 445 -4.57 25.76 3.86
CA VAL A 445 -3.47 25.29 4.74
C VAL A 445 -2.77 26.37 5.54
#